data_AF-A0A2V6KSY0-F1
#
_entry.id   AF-A0A2V6KSY0-F1
#
_cell.length_a   1.000
_cell.length_b   1.000
_cell.length_c   1.000
_cell.angle_alpha   90.00
_cell.angle_beta   90.00
_cell.angle_gamma   90.00
#
_symmetry.space_group_name_H-M   'P 1'
#
loop_
_entity.id
_entity.type
_entity.pdbx_description
1 polymer ?
#
loop_
_entity_poly.entity_id
_entity_poly.type
_entity_poly.pdbx_seq_one_letter_code
_entity_poly.pdbx_strand_id
1 'polypeptide(L)'
;PQIRTDVDFHIFWSEISVPPDATEIPPWLPHFYFDPQKLKQLDPEFDWRGHAYFSAGAFACRRDVIPFQKWTKVESRAKQISGVFAWGEMGMLNYHVHSMTQRGEIKTVMSNLQHIWGHHGKRELVQDCRGAGWHFPKTIERPRIAHFCGRKPFLFDRKAYSRPFTIARLEHHCRRHGELGAWLAMLQEDRRALASKVRRRLRNLAAR
;
A
#
# COMPACT_ATOMS: atom_id res chain seq x y z
N PRO A 1 17.03 15.15 -2.64
CA PRO A 1 15.75 14.90 -1.95
C PRO A 1 15.31 13.45 -2.21
N GLN A 2 14.72 12.76 -1.22
CA GLN A 2 14.27 11.36 -1.40
C GLN A 2 13.07 11.27 -2.35
N ILE A 3 12.22 12.30 -2.38
CA ILE A 3 11.08 12.43 -3.29
C ILE A 3 11.51 13.33 -4.46
N ARG A 4 11.26 12.87 -5.69
CA ARG A 4 11.60 13.60 -6.90
C ARG A 4 10.42 14.45 -7.39
N THR A 5 10.72 15.69 -7.80
CA THR A 5 9.72 16.65 -8.32
C THR A 5 9.86 16.90 -9.83
N ASP A 6 10.93 16.40 -10.45
CA ASP A 6 11.24 16.48 -11.88
C ASP A 6 10.66 15.29 -12.68
N VAL A 7 9.64 14.64 -12.11
CA VAL A 7 8.90 13.49 -12.65
C VAL A 7 7.41 13.71 -12.38
N ASP A 8 6.57 12.98 -13.10
CA ASP A 8 5.12 13.08 -12.94
C ASP A 8 4.59 12.09 -11.91
N PHE A 9 5.19 10.90 -11.83
CA PHE A 9 4.86 9.87 -10.84
C PHE A 9 6.12 9.21 -10.26
N HIS A 10 6.17 9.07 -8.94
CA HIS A 10 7.26 8.45 -8.20
C HIS A 10 6.74 7.23 -7.45
N ILE A 11 7.09 6.06 -7.97
CA ILE A 11 6.76 4.76 -7.40
C ILE A 11 7.66 4.52 -6.19
N PHE A 12 7.06 4.26 -5.04
CA PHE A 12 7.78 3.87 -3.83
C PHE A 12 7.80 2.35 -3.70
N TRP A 13 8.78 1.71 -4.35
CA TRP A 13 8.92 0.26 -4.40
C TRP A 13 10.40 -0.13 -4.57
N SER A 14 10.77 -1.36 -4.21
CA SER A 14 12.18 -1.78 -4.18
C SER A 14 12.66 -2.56 -5.40
N GLU A 15 11.75 -3.11 -6.21
CA GLU A 15 12.13 -4.04 -7.28
C GLU A 15 11.20 -4.00 -8.49
N ILE A 16 11.70 -4.44 -9.65
CA ILE A 16 10.83 -4.88 -10.73
C ILE A 16 10.24 -6.23 -10.32
N SER A 17 8.91 -6.31 -10.20
CA SER A 17 8.23 -7.50 -9.70
C SER A 17 8.05 -8.58 -10.76
N VAL A 18 8.02 -8.18 -12.04
CA VAL A 18 7.89 -9.07 -13.19
C VAL A 18 9.01 -8.77 -14.19
N PRO A 19 9.91 -9.72 -14.49
CA PRO A 19 10.93 -9.55 -15.51
C PRO A 19 10.34 -9.22 -16.90
N PRO A 20 11.01 -8.42 -17.74
CA PRO A 20 10.55 -8.12 -19.11
C PRO A 20 10.39 -9.36 -19.99
N ASP A 21 11.20 -10.39 -19.74
CA ASP A 21 11.25 -11.66 -20.47
C ASP A 21 10.35 -12.75 -19.85
N ALA A 22 9.51 -12.41 -18.87
CA ALA A 22 8.61 -13.37 -18.25
C ALA A 22 7.69 -14.05 -19.29
N THR A 23 7.69 -15.38 -19.26
CA THR A 23 6.87 -16.23 -20.14
C THR A 23 5.53 -16.62 -19.52
N GLU A 24 5.44 -16.57 -18.18
CA GLU A 24 4.26 -16.97 -17.41
C GLU A 24 3.74 -15.82 -16.55
N ILE A 25 2.42 -15.73 -16.41
CA ILE A 25 1.76 -14.75 -15.54
C ILE A 25 1.93 -15.20 -14.09
N PRO A 26 2.60 -14.41 -13.23
CA PRO A 26 2.73 -14.78 -11.82
C PRO A 26 1.36 -14.86 -11.14
N PRO A 27 1.07 -15.89 -10.31
CA PRO A 27 -0.24 -16.05 -9.68
C PRO A 27 -0.68 -14.87 -8.81
N TRP A 28 0.27 -14.12 -8.27
CA TRP A 28 0.00 -12.95 -7.44
C TRP A 28 -0.47 -11.72 -8.25
N LEU A 29 -0.17 -11.64 -9.54
CA LEU A 29 -0.50 -10.46 -10.36
C LEU A 29 -2.03 -10.30 -10.54
N PRO A 30 -2.78 -11.34 -10.97
CA PRO A 30 -4.24 -11.31 -10.97
C PRO A 30 -4.86 -11.19 -9.58
N HIS A 31 -4.17 -11.70 -8.56
CA HIS A 31 -4.67 -11.65 -7.18
C HIS A 31 -4.66 -10.24 -6.60
N PHE A 32 -3.61 -9.45 -6.87
CA PHE A 32 -3.43 -8.12 -6.27
C PHE A 32 -3.77 -6.95 -7.19
N TYR A 33 -3.65 -7.13 -8.51
CA TYR A 33 -3.71 -6.03 -9.47
C TYR A 33 -4.75 -6.26 -10.55
N PHE A 34 -4.43 -7.05 -11.56
CA PHE A 34 -5.30 -7.30 -12.70
C PHE A 34 -4.98 -8.62 -13.38
N ASP A 35 -5.97 -9.19 -14.04
CA ASP A 35 -5.81 -10.33 -14.92
C ASP A 35 -5.27 -9.86 -16.29
N PRO A 36 -4.02 -10.18 -16.66
CA PRO A 36 -3.46 -9.72 -17.93
C PRO A 36 -4.19 -10.22 -19.17
N GLN A 37 -4.85 -11.39 -19.11
CA GLN A 37 -5.60 -11.89 -20.27
C GLN A 37 -6.90 -11.12 -20.47
N LYS A 38 -7.58 -10.76 -19.38
CA LYS A 38 -8.77 -9.90 -19.45
C LYS A 38 -8.41 -8.46 -19.78
N LEU A 39 -7.27 -7.98 -19.30
CA LEU A 39 -6.81 -6.61 -19.55
C LEU A 39 -6.60 -6.34 -21.04
N LYS A 40 -6.25 -7.35 -21.85
CA LYS A 40 -6.18 -7.22 -23.32
C LYS A 40 -7.49 -6.76 -23.97
N GLN A 41 -8.64 -7.05 -23.37
CA GLN A 41 -9.94 -6.56 -23.85
C GLN A 41 -10.12 -5.07 -23.61
N LEU A 42 -9.45 -4.54 -22.58
CA LEU A 42 -9.45 -3.12 -22.24
C LEU A 42 -8.39 -2.36 -23.05
N ASP A 43 -7.21 -2.97 -23.18
CA ASP A 43 -5.99 -2.38 -23.72
C ASP A 43 -5.05 -3.47 -24.27
N PRO A 44 -5.16 -3.82 -25.57
CA PRO A 44 -4.36 -4.89 -26.17
C PRO A 44 -2.88 -4.54 -26.33
N GLU A 45 -2.53 -3.24 -26.26
CA GLU A 45 -1.14 -2.76 -26.42
C GLU A 45 -0.37 -2.74 -25.09
N PHE A 46 -1.07 -2.86 -23.96
CA PHE A 46 -0.43 -2.85 -22.66
C PHE A 46 0.37 -4.14 -22.43
N ASP A 47 1.70 -4.01 -22.33
CA ASP A 47 2.56 -5.09 -21.87
C ASP A 47 2.66 -5.07 -20.35
N TRP A 48 2.24 -6.15 -19.69
CA TRP A 48 2.25 -6.27 -18.23
C TRP A 48 3.63 -6.65 -17.67
N ARG A 49 4.61 -6.97 -18.51
CA ARG A 49 5.96 -7.39 -18.09
C ARG A 49 6.89 -6.20 -17.88
N GLY A 50 7.97 -6.42 -17.13
CA GLY A 50 9.01 -5.41 -16.93
C GLY A 50 8.64 -4.29 -15.95
N HIS A 51 7.54 -4.41 -15.20
CA HIS A 51 7.03 -3.34 -14.34
C HIS A 51 7.25 -3.60 -12.85
N ALA A 52 7.47 -2.51 -12.12
CA ALA A 52 7.40 -2.48 -10.66
C ALA A 52 5.93 -2.35 -10.22
N TYR A 53 5.25 -3.47 -10.03
CA TYR A 53 3.90 -3.46 -9.48
C TYR A 53 3.94 -3.09 -7.99
N PHE A 54 3.34 -1.96 -7.65
CA PHE A 54 3.53 -1.32 -6.35
C PHE A 54 2.23 -1.22 -5.56
N SER A 55 2.36 -1.17 -4.23
CA SER A 55 1.21 -0.93 -3.37
C SER A 55 0.79 0.53 -3.36
N ALA A 56 -0.51 0.78 -3.57
CA ALA A 56 -1.11 2.12 -3.55
C ALA A 56 -1.04 2.84 -2.18
N GLY A 57 -0.52 2.20 -1.12
CA GLY A 57 -0.48 2.82 0.21
C GLY A 57 0.50 3.98 0.38
N ALA A 58 1.48 4.14 -0.53
CA ALA A 58 2.42 5.25 -0.52
C ALA A 58 3.07 5.41 -1.90
N PHE A 59 2.99 6.61 -2.45
CA PHE A 59 3.65 7.06 -3.68
C PHE A 59 3.66 8.59 -3.65
N ALA A 60 4.40 9.22 -4.57
CA ALA A 60 4.27 10.65 -4.81
C ALA A 60 3.95 10.90 -6.28
N CYS A 61 3.15 11.91 -6.56
CA CYS A 61 2.84 12.27 -7.92
C CYS A 61 2.48 13.75 -8.04
N ARG A 62 2.55 14.28 -9.26
CA ARG A 62 1.96 15.59 -9.56
C ARG A 62 0.44 15.50 -9.39
N ARG A 63 -0.15 16.63 -9.01
CA ARG A 63 -1.60 16.78 -9.06
C ARG A 63 -2.07 16.60 -10.51
N ASP A 64 -3.18 15.89 -10.69
CA ASP A 64 -3.80 15.63 -11.99
C ASP A 64 -2.94 14.84 -13.00
N VAL A 65 -1.87 14.15 -12.56
CA VAL A 65 -1.05 13.28 -13.42
C VAL A 65 -1.88 12.20 -14.12
N ILE A 66 -2.92 11.69 -13.45
CA ILE A 66 -3.95 10.83 -14.05
C ILE A 66 -5.23 11.65 -14.03
N PRO A 67 -5.63 12.26 -15.16
CA PRO A 67 -6.85 13.05 -15.23
C PRO A 67 -8.08 12.23 -14.83
N PHE A 68 -9.00 12.85 -14.11
CA PHE A 68 -10.22 12.17 -13.63
C PHE A 68 -11.01 11.51 -14.76
N GLN A 69 -11.14 12.15 -15.93
CA GLN A 69 -11.84 11.57 -17.08
C GLN A 69 -11.15 10.30 -17.61
N LYS A 70 -9.82 10.24 -17.52
CA LYS A 70 -9.05 9.06 -17.94
C LYS A 70 -9.30 7.90 -16.97
N TRP A 71 -9.32 8.18 -15.68
CA TRP A 71 -9.67 7.21 -14.63
C TRP A 71 -11.09 6.67 -14.80
N THR A 72 -12.09 7.54 -14.92
CA THR A 72 -13.50 7.12 -15.01
C THR A 72 -13.80 6.35 -16.30
N LYS A 73 -13.11 6.66 -17.41
CA LYS A 73 -13.23 5.89 -18.66
C LYS A 73 -12.79 4.43 -18.46
N VAL A 74 -11.67 4.22 -17.77
CA VAL A 74 -11.14 2.87 -17.47
C VAL A 74 -12.06 2.16 -16.49
N GLU A 75 -12.48 2.83 -15.42
CA GLU A 75 -13.43 2.27 -14.45
C GLU A 75 -14.75 1.85 -15.12
N SER A 76 -15.30 2.68 -16.01
CA SER A 76 -16.55 2.38 -16.71
C SER A 76 -16.43 1.19 -17.65
N ARG A 77 -15.29 1.03 -18.34
CA ARG A 77 -15.04 -0.13 -19.20
C ARG A 77 -14.78 -1.39 -18.38
N ALA A 78 -14.04 -1.28 -17.28
CA ALA A 78 -13.75 -2.40 -16.39
C ALA A 78 -15.02 -3.03 -15.80
N LYS A 79 -16.08 -2.24 -15.56
CA LYS A 79 -17.40 -2.75 -15.16
C LYS A 79 -18.01 -3.73 -16.17
N GLN A 80 -17.62 -3.66 -17.44
CA GLN A 80 -18.07 -4.57 -18.49
C GLN A 80 -17.19 -5.83 -18.61
N ILE A 81 -16.03 -5.87 -17.95
CA ILE A 81 -15.06 -6.96 -18.03
C ILE A 81 -14.90 -7.57 -16.63
N SER A 82 -15.74 -8.56 -16.32
CA SER A 82 -15.80 -9.15 -14.98
C SER A 82 -14.43 -9.67 -14.50
N GLY A 83 -13.96 -9.12 -13.38
CA GLY A 83 -12.70 -9.51 -12.74
C GLY A 83 -11.45 -9.11 -13.49
N VAL A 84 -11.48 -8.04 -14.32
CA VAL A 84 -10.26 -7.49 -14.93
C VAL A 84 -9.32 -6.90 -13.89
N PHE A 85 -9.84 -6.13 -12.94
CA PHE A 85 -9.10 -5.60 -11.80
C PHE A 85 -9.45 -6.38 -10.53
N ALA A 86 -8.44 -6.61 -9.70
CA ALA A 86 -8.61 -7.15 -8.36
C ALA A 86 -9.25 -6.10 -7.42
N TRP A 87 -9.36 -6.44 -6.14
CA TRP A 87 -10.03 -5.60 -5.14
C TRP A 87 -9.49 -4.16 -5.07
N GLY A 88 -10.42 -3.20 -4.99
CA GLY A 88 -10.11 -1.78 -4.78
C GLY A 88 -9.52 -1.09 -6.00
N GLU A 89 -8.70 -0.08 -5.75
CA GLU A 89 -8.13 0.83 -6.76
C GLU A 89 -6.74 0.41 -7.26
N MET A 90 -6.04 -0.45 -6.52
CA MET A 90 -4.60 -0.72 -6.70
C MET A 90 -4.25 -1.26 -8.09
N GLY A 91 -5.07 -2.17 -8.62
CA GLY A 91 -4.90 -2.70 -9.97
C GLY A 91 -5.05 -1.64 -11.05
N MET A 92 -6.10 -0.83 -10.94
CA MET A 92 -6.38 0.25 -11.90
C MET A 92 -5.32 1.35 -11.83
N LEU A 93 -4.84 1.70 -10.63
CA LEU A 93 -3.72 2.63 -10.45
C LEU A 93 -2.45 2.13 -11.15
N ASN A 94 -2.08 0.87 -10.94
CA ASN A 94 -0.90 0.29 -11.58
C ASN A 94 -1.04 0.25 -13.10
N TYR A 95 -2.23 -0.11 -13.60
CA TYR A 95 -2.51 -0.05 -15.04
C TYR A 95 -2.34 1.36 -15.60
N HIS A 96 -2.92 2.39 -14.95
CA HIS A 96 -2.77 3.77 -15.41
C HIS A 96 -1.32 4.22 -15.44
N VAL A 97 -0.59 4.04 -14.34
CA VAL A 97 0.81 4.48 -14.23
C VAL A 97 1.68 3.81 -15.29
N HIS A 98 1.59 2.49 -15.43
CA HIS A 98 2.45 1.75 -16.36
C HIS A 98 2.04 1.96 -17.82
N SER A 99 0.74 1.96 -18.13
CA SER A 99 0.29 2.19 -19.52
C SER A 99 0.58 3.60 -20.01
N MET A 100 0.45 4.61 -19.15
CA MET A 100 0.81 6.00 -19.51
C MET A 100 2.33 6.17 -19.63
N THR A 101 3.12 5.47 -18.82
CA THR A 101 4.58 5.43 -18.96
C THR A 101 4.98 4.79 -20.29
N GLN A 102 4.42 3.64 -20.65
CA GLN A 102 4.71 2.93 -21.90
C GLN A 102 4.40 3.77 -23.14
N ARG A 103 3.35 4.59 -23.08
CA ARG A 103 2.97 5.52 -24.14
C ARG A 103 3.78 6.82 -24.15
N GLY A 104 4.72 7.00 -23.21
CA GLY A 104 5.52 8.22 -23.08
C GLY A 104 4.72 9.44 -22.60
N GLU A 105 3.53 9.25 -22.04
CA GLU A 105 2.66 10.34 -21.60
C GLU A 105 3.09 10.94 -20.26
N ILE A 106 3.70 10.13 -19.38
CA ILE A 106 4.21 10.56 -18.08
C ILE A 106 5.61 10.02 -17.84
N LYS A 107 6.43 10.81 -17.15
CA LYS A 107 7.74 10.38 -16.67
C LYS A 107 7.62 9.75 -15.29
N THR A 108 8.05 8.51 -15.17
CA THR A 108 8.02 7.77 -13.91
C THR A 108 9.41 7.37 -13.45
N VAL A 109 9.57 7.28 -12.12
CA VAL A 109 10.79 6.77 -11.49
C VAL A 109 10.40 5.92 -10.29
N MET A 110 11.31 5.03 -9.90
CA MET A 110 11.17 4.16 -8.74
C MET A 110 12.18 4.54 -7.66
N SER A 111 11.79 4.46 -6.40
CA SER A 111 12.74 4.48 -5.28
C SER A 111 12.26 3.59 -4.14
N ASN A 112 13.21 2.96 -3.47
CA ASN A 112 12.96 2.07 -2.34
C ASN A 112 12.58 2.89 -1.09
N LEU A 113 11.32 3.35 -1.03
CA LEU A 113 10.80 4.19 0.04
C LEU A 113 9.60 3.59 0.78
N GLN A 114 8.85 2.65 0.22
CA GLN A 114 7.75 2.00 0.94
C GLN A 114 8.24 0.68 1.56
N HIS A 115 7.88 0.42 2.81
CA HIS A 115 8.21 -0.84 3.50
C HIS A 115 6.96 -1.51 4.03
N ILE A 116 6.51 -2.56 3.35
CA ILE A 116 5.45 -3.45 3.82
C ILE A 116 6.08 -4.62 4.56
N TRP A 117 5.89 -4.71 5.87
CA TRP A 117 6.55 -5.73 6.70
C TRP A 117 6.18 -7.17 6.30
N GLY A 118 4.98 -7.39 5.76
CA GLY A 118 4.53 -8.71 5.29
C GLY A 118 5.22 -9.16 3.99
N HIS A 119 5.72 -8.22 3.19
CA HIS A 119 6.43 -8.49 1.93
C HIS A 119 7.95 -8.45 2.14
N HIS A 120 8.46 -7.36 2.72
CA HIS A 120 9.89 -7.09 2.89
C HIS A 120 10.47 -7.68 4.19
N GLY A 121 9.62 -8.27 5.04
CA GLY A 121 10.00 -8.75 6.36
C GLY A 121 10.11 -7.65 7.43
N LYS A 122 10.36 -8.09 8.67
CA LYS A 122 10.38 -7.22 9.87
C LYS A 122 11.77 -6.80 10.35
N ARG A 123 12.84 -7.40 9.81
CA ARG A 123 14.21 -7.27 10.36
C ARG A 123 14.66 -5.81 10.49
N GLU A 124 14.50 -5.05 9.41
CA GLU A 124 14.88 -3.64 9.32
C GLU A 124 14.14 -2.78 10.37
N LEU A 125 12.82 -2.91 10.45
CA LEU A 125 12.00 -2.15 11.41
C LEU A 125 12.30 -2.54 12.86
N VAL A 126 12.61 -3.81 13.12
CA VAL A 126 13.05 -4.28 14.44
C VAL A 126 14.39 -3.66 14.83
N GLN A 127 15.32 -3.59 13.88
CA GLN A 127 16.64 -3.01 14.12
C GLN A 127 16.53 -1.51 14.42
N ASP A 128 15.77 -0.76 13.62
CA ASP A 128 15.54 0.68 13.85
C ASP A 128 14.92 0.94 15.23
N CYS A 129 13.93 0.14 15.64
CA CYS A 129 13.23 0.35 16.91
C CYS A 129 13.99 -0.18 18.14
N ARG A 130 15.20 -0.73 17.97
CA ARG A 130 16.01 -1.30 19.05
C ARG A 130 16.53 -0.17 19.94
N GLY A 131 16.29 -0.27 21.25
CA GLY A 131 16.72 0.75 22.22
C GLY A 131 15.93 2.05 22.20
N ALA A 132 14.98 2.25 21.27
CA ALA A 132 14.20 3.48 21.13
C ALA A 132 13.04 3.64 22.15
N GLY A 133 12.83 2.69 23.06
CA GLY A 133 11.69 2.71 23.98
C GLY A 133 10.35 2.73 23.22
N TRP A 134 9.51 3.72 23.50
CA TRP A 134 8.25 3.99 22.78
C TRP A 134 8.27 5.28 21.97
N HIS A 135 9.47 5.76 21.63
CA HIS A 135 9.69 6.97 20.83
C HIS A 135 10.20 6.63 19.44
N PHE A 136 10.10 7.60 18.53
CA PHE A 136 10.74 7.47 17.23
C PHE A 136 12.26 7.26 17.40
N PRO A 137 12.85 6.33 16.63
CA PRO A 137 14.27 6.09 16.72
C PRO A 137 15.04 7.33 16.24
N LYS A 138 16.13 7.66 16.94
CA LYS A 138 16.99 8.80 16.59
C LYS A 138 17.74 8.58 15.27
N THR A 139 18.00 7.32 14.94
CA THR A 139 18.71 6.89 13.74
C THR A 139 17.97 5.72 13.11
N ILE A 140 17.92 5.70 11.78
CA ILE A 140 17.32 4.63 10.99
C ILE A 140 18.30 4.21 9.90
N GLU A 141 18.22 2.95 9.46
CA GLU A 141 19.09 2.44 8.40
C GLU A 141 18.92 3.19 7.08
N ARG A 142 17.68 3.54 6.72
CA ARG A 142 17.34 4.37 5.56
C ARG A 142 15.95 5.01 5.70
N PRO A 143 15.68 6.14 5.02
CA PRO A 143 14.34 6.70 4.94
C PRO A 143 13.34 5.73 4.31
N ARG A 144 12.17 5.58 4.93
CA ARG A 144 11.07 4.75 4.43
C ARG A 144 9.73 5.12 5.07
N ILE A 145 8.66 4.68 4.41
CA ILE A 145 7.27 4.75 4.85
C ILE A 145 6.87 3.33 5.25
N ALA A 146 6.78 3.07 6.56
CA ALA A 146 6.31 1.79 7.07
C ALA A 146 4.80 1.65 6.81
N HIS A 147 4.44 0.75 5.89
CA HIS A 147 3.05 0.53 5.46
C HIS A 147 2.50 -0.78 6.04
N PHE A 148 1.51 -0.66 6.93
CA PHE A 148 0.83 -1.80 7.57
C PHE A 148 -0.46 -2.16 6.80
N CYS A 149 -0.31 -2.77 5.61
CA CYS A 149 -1.44 -3.31 4.85
C CYS A 149 -1.98 -4.62 5.48
N GLY A 150 -3.21 -5.00 5.11
CA GLY A 150 -3.83 -6.23 5.62
C GLY A 150 -4.20 -6.16 7.11
N ARG A 151 -3.70 -7.11 7.91
CA ARG A 151 -4.03 -7.23 9.34
C ARG A 151 -3.42 -6.07 10.14
N LYS A 152 -4.28 -5.14 10.56
CA LYS A 152 -3.86 -3.95 11.31
C LYS A 152 -3.26 -4.32 12.68
N PRO A 153 -2.08 -3.76 13.03
CA PRO A 153 -1.33 -4.19 14.21
C PRO A 153 -1.82 -3.50 15.48
N PHE A 154 -2.84 -4.06 16.10
CA PHE A 154 -3.27 -3.66 17.44
C PHE A 154 -2.24 -4.08 18.50
N LEU A 155 -2.23 -3.41 19.65
CA LEU A 155 -1.23 -3.61 20.72
C LEU A 155 -1.05 -5.08 21.10
N PHE A 156 -2.15 -5.82 21.22
CA PHE A 156 -2.18 -7.21 21.67
C PHE A 156 -2.23 -8.21 20.51
N ASP A 157 -2.09 -7.76 19.27
CA ASP A 157 -2.15 -8.63 18.10
C ASP A 157 -0.81 -9.31 17.82
N ARG A 158 -0.61 -10.51 18.36
CA ARG A 158 0.62 -11.29 18.16
C ARG A 158 0.88 -11.71 16.70
N LYS A 159 -0.12 -11.59 15.83
CA LYS A 159 0.00 -11.98 14.40
C LYS A 159 0.48 -10.85 13.49
N ALA A 160 0.68 -9.65 14.02
CA ALA A 160 1.15 -8.50 13.26
C ALA A 160 2.26 -7.77 14.02
N TYR A 161 3.32 -7.37 13.32
CA TYR A 161 4.38 -6.59 13.96
C TYR A 161 3.89 -5.15 14.21
N SER A 162 3.78 -4.75 15.48
CA SER A 162 3.08 -3.52 15.89
C SER A 162 3.96 -2.38 16.36
N ARG A 163 5.18 -2.65 16.80
CA ARG A 163 6.03 -1.67 17.52
C ARG A 163 6.16 -0.30 16.81
N PRO A 164 6.64 -0.19 15.56
CA PRO A 164 6.70 1.10 14.84
C PRO A 164 5.34 1.79 14.68
N PHE A 165 4.27 1.03 14.48
CA PHE A 165 2.91 1.57 14.40
C PHE A 165 2.44 2.14 15.75
N THR A 166 2.73 1.44 16.84
CA THR A 166 2.48 1.88 18.21
C THR A 166 3.25 3.15 18.55
N ILE A 167 4.54 3.23 18.20
CA ILE A 167 5.36 4.43 18.39
C ILE A 167 4.72 5.64 17.69
N ALA A 168 4.33 5.49 16.42
CA ALA A 168 3.71 6.57 15.67
C ALA A 168 2.36 7.03 16.28
N ARG A 169 1.55 6.10 16.78
CA ARG A 169 0.28 6.40 17.47
C ARG A 169 0.49 7.11 18.80
N LEU A 170 1.46 6.64 19.60
CA LEU A 170 1.82 7.29 20.86
C LEU A 170 2.29 8.71 20.61
N GLU A 171 3.20 8.92 19.66
CA GLU A 171 3.66 10.27 19.30
C GLU A 171 2.51 11.18 18.85
N HIS A 172 1.56 10.67 18.06
CA HIS A 172 0.38 11.43 17.66
C HIS A 172 -0.45 11.88 18.86
N HIS A 173 -0.74 10.95 19.79
CA HIS A 173 -1.54 11.24 20.97
C HIS A 173 -0.80 12.11 21.99
N CYS A 174 0.51 11.96 22.14
CA CYS A 174 1.34 12.77 23.03
C CYS A 174 1.31 14.27 22.68
N ARG A 175 0.99 14.63 21.42
CA ARG A 175 0.82 16.04 21.02
C ARG A 175 -0.42 16.71 21.62
N ARG A 176 -1.40 15.92 22.05
CA ARG A 176 -2.68 16.40 22.60
C ARG A 176 -2.93 15.94 24.04
N HIS A 177 -2.19 14.92 24.48
CA HIS A 177 -2.35 14.27 25.76
C HIS A 177 -0.96 14.11 26.39
N GLY A 178 -0.85 14.20 27.72
CA GLY A 178 0.37 13.71 28.39
C GLY A 178 0.55 12.20 28.16
N GLU A 179 1.70 11.65 28.53
CA GLU A 179 2.07 10.25 28.25
C GLU A 179 0.99 9.23 28.69
N LEU A 180 0.48 9.36 29.92
CA LEU A 180 -0.60 8.50 30.42
C LEU A 180 -1.88 8.62 29.58
N GLY A 181 -2.24 9.84 29.18
CA GLY A 181 -3.40 10.09 28.34
C GLY A 181 -3.24 9.49 26.94
N ALA A 182 -2.03 9.50 26.40
CA ALA A 182 -1.73 8.89 25.10
C ALA A 182 -1.91 7.36 25.12
N TRP A 183 -1.44 6.70 26.18
CA TRP A 183 -1.68 5.26 26.39
C TRP A 183 -3.17 4.92 26.53
N LEU A 184 -3.91 5.71 27.32
CA LEU A 184 -5.35 5.51 27.48
C LEU A 184 -6.12 5.69 26.17
N ALA A 185 -5.79 6.72 25.40
CA ALA A 185 -6.40 6.98 24.09
C ALA A 185 -6.16 5.79 23.13
N MET A 186 -4.92 5.31 23.07
CA MET A 186 -4.56 4.16 22.24
C MET A 186 -5.29 2.87 22.64
N LEU A 187 -5.37 2.57 23.94
CA LEU A 187 -6.11 1.42 24.45
C LEU A 187 -7.60 1.52 24.14
N GLN A 188 -8.17 2.72 24.24
CA GLN A 188 -9.57 2.96 23.92
C GLN A 188 -9.86 2.73 22.42
N GLU A 189 -8.97 3.18 21.53
CA GLU A 189 -9.04 2.93 20.09
C GLU A 189 -9.03 1.42 19.78
N ASP A 190 -8.07 0.69 20.35
CA ASP A 190 -7.94 -0.76 20.16
C ASP A 190 -9.18 -1.50 20.66
N ARG A 191 -9.71 -1.10 21.84
CA ARG A 191 -10.96 -1.65 22.39
C ARG A 191 -12.16 -1.41 21.46
N ARG A 192 -12.31 -0.19 20.94
CA ARG A 192 -13.39 0.16 20.01
C ARG A 192 -13.31 -0.67 18.71
N ALA A 193 -12.09 -0.84 18.18
CA ALA A 193 -11.86 -1.65 17.00
C ALA A 193 -12.13 -3.14 17.22
N LEU A 194 -11.80 -3.68 18.40
CA LEU A 194 -12.14 -5.05 18.75
C LEU A 194 -13.65 -5.24 18.90
N ALA A 195 -14.32 -4.33 19.61
CA ALA A 195 -15.76 -4.37 19.81
C ALA A 195 -16.53 -4.26 18.49
N SER A 196 -16.07 -3.45 17.53
CA SER A 196 -16.68 -3.37 16.19
C SER A 196 -16.54 -4.68 15.41
N LYS A 197 -15.38 -5.35 15.50
CA LYS A 197 -15.16 -6.67 14.88
C LYS A 197 -16.06 -7.74 15.48
N VAL A 198 -16.19 -7.78 16.81
CA VAL A 198 -17.06 -8.74 17.51
C VAL A 198 -18.52 -8.50 17.12
N ARG A 199 -19.00 -7.25 17.19
CA ARG A 199 -20.36 -6.90 16.74
C ARG A 199 -20.63 -7.30 15.30
N ARG A 200 -19.67 -7.09 14.38
CA ARG A 200 -19.81 -7.52 12.99
C ARG A 200 -19.91 -9.04 12.86
N ARG A 201 -19.12 -9.80 13.61
CA ARG A 201 -19.20 -11.28 13.61
C ARG A 201 -20.55 -11.77 14.12
N LEU A 202 -21.04 -11.21 15.22
CA LEU A 202 -22.34 -11.57 15.77
C LEU A 202 -23.48 -11.27 14.78
N ARG A 203 -23.45 -10.10 14.12
CA ARG A 203 -24.42 -9.77 13.06
C ARG A 203 -24.37 -10.76 11.90
N ASN A 204 -23.17 -11.14 11.45
CA ASN A 204 -23.03 -12.11 10.36
C ASN A 204 -23.47 -13.54 10.75
N LEU A 205 -23.44 -13.89 12.04
CA LEU A 205 -23.96 -15.15 12.55
C LEU A 205 -25.49 -15.13 12.68
N ALA A 206 -26.06 -13.99 13.06
CA ALA A 206 -27.51 -13.82 13.17
C ALA A 206 -28.22 -13.62 11.81
N ALA A 207 -27.48 -13.24 10.77
CA ALA A 207 -27.96 -13.09 9.38
C ALA A 207 -27.78 -14.36 8.53
N ARG A 208 -27.32 -15.45 9.15
CA ARG A 208 -27.24 -16.80 8.58
C ARG A 208 -28.32 -17.65 9.21
#